data_AF-A0A5N5DIQ4-F1
#
_entry.id   AF-A0A5N5DIQ4-F1
#
_cell.length_a   1.000
_cell.length_b   1.000
_cell.length_c   1.000
_cell.angle_alpha   90.00
_cell.angle_beta   90.00
_cell.angle_gamma   90.00
#
_symmetry.space_group_name_H-M   'P 1'
#
loop_
_entity.id
_entity.type
_entity.pdbx_description
1 polymer ?
#
loop_
_entity_poly.entity_id
_entity_poly.type
_entity_poly.pdbx_seq_one_letter_code
_entity_poly.pdbx_strand_id
1 'polypeptide(L)'
;MSAQPDNAAPVSKEATETPKESAPALPAEAKPFGESFEKTVAEGVAKLKEEPEHITHEDAARVQSAEHKVLGFRPPPGSAAAQVQSMSDNTDNLRKVTEAAQKKFEDDPASVTPEDIKRVLSAERKVYGGTLPKGSIPAATLPTVDTKDQESSATEKPALVVRGRRQSIVAAEQSPAAREHVYQAVAEEMKDKLEKHPEDITKEDASLMRRVDTRAHGATEKGSITAQVQREAAKHEDAKHEDVAKPVEIKEDKVCEETAVAGDAEPCAPAETAVKAEKAAETDRSADGA
;
A
#
# COMPACT_ATOMS: atom_id res chain seq x y z
N MET A 1 62.26 -1.70 -7.13
CA MET A 1 61.67 -2.99 -6.76
C MET A 1 60.22 -2.75 -6.38
N SER A 2 59.29 -3.17 -7.24
CA SER A 2 57.90 -3.57 -6.95
C SER A 2 57.13 -3.47 -8.26
N ALA A 3 56.62 -4.62 -8.68
CA ALA A 3 56.23 -4.97 -10.04
C ALA A 3 54.79 -4.53 -10.36
N GLN A 4 54.58 -4.09 -11.60
CA GLN A 4 53.26 -4.02 -12.24
C GLN A 4 52.86 -5.43 -12.71
N PRO A 5 51.60 -5.85 -12.58
CA PRO A 5 51.09 -6.96 -13.35
C PRO A 5 50.55 -6.45 -14.70
N ASP A 6 51.34 -6.70 -15.75
CA ASP A 6 50.85 -6.83 -17.12
C ASP A 6 49.85 -7.99 -17.17
N ASN A 7 48.59 -7.69 -17.50
CA ASN A 7 47.62 -8.72 -17.86
C ASN A 7 47.23 -8.53 -19.32
N ALA A 8 48.11 -9.05 -20.17
CA ALA A 8 47.91 -9.22 -21.59
C ALA A 8 47.63 -10.70 -21.87
N ALA A 9 46.45 -11.01 -22.41
CA ALA A 9 46.15 -12.08 -23.38
C ALA A 9 44.62 -12.35 -23.44
N PRO A 10 44.09 -13.00 -24.48
CA PRO A 10 44.23 -12.65 -25.89
C PRO A 10 42.86 -12.57 -26.59
N VAL A 11 42.85 -11.78 -27.67
CA VAL A 11 41.80 -11.77 -28.70
C VAL A 11 41.79 -13.12 -29.41
N SER A 12 40.79 -13.96 -29.13
CA SER A 12 40.43 -15.07 -30.02
C SER A 12 39.43 -14.57 -31.05
N LYS A 13 39.96 -14.28 -32.24
CA LYS A 13 39.23 -14.40 -33.49
C LYS A 13 39.09 -15.90 -33.83
N GLU A 14 38.21 -16.20 -34.78
CA GLU A 14 38.13 -17.44 -35.56
C GLU A 14 37.11 -18.47 -35.08
N ALA A 15 35.93 -18.45 -35.70
CA ALA A 15 35.52 -19.51 -36.64
C ALA A 15 34.13 -19.18 -37.20
N THR A 16 34.16 -18.72 -38.45
CA THR A 16 33.02 -18.71 -39.36
C THR A 16 32.76 -20.16 -39.77
N GLU A 17 31.69 -20.77 -39.25
CA GLU A 17 31.11 -21.97 -39.86
C GLU A 17 29.62 -21.74 -40.09
N THR A 18 29.32 -21.41 -41.34
CA THR A 18 28.00 -21.57 -41.94
C THR A 18 27.76 -23.06 -42.20
N PRO A 19 26.75 -23.72 -41.60
CA PRO A 19 26.19 -24.91 -42.19
C PRO A 19 25.27 -24.47 -43.33
N LYS A 20 25.80 -24.58 -44.55
CA LYS A 20 24.99 -24.66 -45.75
C LYS A 20 24.22 -25.98 -45.71
N GLU A 21 22.94 -25.89 -46.04
CA GLU A 21 22.28 -26.91 -46.86
C GLU A 21 21.92 -28.23 -46.16
N SER A 22 20.83 -28.18 -45.40
CA SER A 22 19.76 -29.16 -45.57
C SER A 22 18.47 -28.51 -45.12
N ALA A 23 17.70 -27.98 -46.07
CA ALA A 23 16.33 -27.59 -45.80
C ALA A 23 15.53 -28.89 -45.65
N PRO A 24 15.08 -29.28 -44.45
CA PRO A 24 14.03 -30.27 -44.36
C PRO A 24 12.82 -29.67 -45.08
N ALA A 25 12.31 -30.40 -46.06
CA ALA A 25 11.08 -30.07 -46.75
C ALA A 25 10.04 -29.63 -45.72
N LEU A 26 9.62 -28.37 -45.81
CA LEU A 26 8.56 -27.81 -45.00
C LEU A 26 7.34 -28.74 -45.14
N PRO A 27 6.86 -29.37 -44.06
CA PRO A 27 5.60 -30.08 -44.12
C PRO A 27 4.52 -29.04 -44.44
N ALA A 28 3.88 -29.18 -45.60
CA ALA A 28 2.79 -28.35 -46.09
C ALA A 28 1.48 -28.51 -45.29
N GLU A 29 1.58 -28.78 -43.99
CA GLU A 29 0.49 -28.66 -43.02
C GLU A 29 0.87 -27.58 -42.00
N ALA A 30 0.96 -26.34 -42.44
CA ALA A 30 0.85 -25.18 -41.55
C ALA A 30 -0.59 -25.12 -41.02
N LYS A 31 -0.93 -26.01 -40.09
CA LYS A 31 -2.15 -25.88 -39.27
C LYS A 31 -2.09 -24.49 -38.63
N PRO A 32 -3.16 -23.70 -38.69
CA PRO A 32 -3.15 -22.31 -38.24
C PRO A 32 -2.76 -22.28 -36.76
N PHE A 33 -1.51 -21.90 -36.48
CA PHE A 33 -0.97 -21.81 -35.13
C PHE A 33 -1.78 -20.84 -34.25
N GLY A 34 -2.55 -19.94 -34.87
CA GLY A 34 -3.46 -19.03 -34.19
C GLY A 34 -4.64 -19.73 -33.49
N GLU A 35 -5.19 -20.81 -34.03
CA GLU A 35 -6.39 -21.45 -33.45
C GLU A 35 -6.08 -22.16 -32.12
N SER A 36 -4.89 -22.73 -31.97
CA SER A 36 -4.47 -23.37 -30.72
C SER A 36 -4.14 -22.37 -29.61
N PHE A 37 -3.61 -21.19 -29.99
CA PHE A 37 -3.39 -20.09 -29.07
C PHE A 37 -4.70 -19.54 -28.50
N GLU A 38 -5.62 -19.14 -29.38
CA GLU A 38 -6.89 -18.54 -28.94
C GLU A 38 -7.68 -19.52 -28.07
N LYS A 39 -7.68 -20.82 -28.42
CA LYS A 39 -8.33 -21.85 -27.63
C LYS A 39 -7.71 -22.02 -26.24
N THR A 40 -6.38 -22.05 -26.12
CA THR A 40 -5.72 -22.22 -24.82
C THR A 40 -5.90 -21.01 -23.91
N VAL A 41 -5.82 -19.79 -24.46
CA VAL A 41 -6.11 -18.57 -23.70
C VAL A 41 -7.58 -18.50 -23.31
N ALA A 42 -8.49 -18.80 -24.24
CA ALA A 42 -9.93 -18.82 -23.96
C ALA A 42 -10.29 -19.86 -22.90
N GLU A 43 -9.68 -21.05 -22.93
CA GLU A 43 -9.86 -22.09 -21.91
C GLU A 43 -9.38 -21.61 -20.54
N GLY A 44 -8.19 -21.02 -20.46
CA GLY A 44 -7.67 -20.46 -19.19
C GLY A 44 -8.56 -19.34 -18.64
N VAL A 45 -9.05 -18.46 -19.50
CA VAL A 45 -9.97 -17.38 -19.12
C VAL A 45 -11.36 -17.89 -18.75
N ALA A 46 -11.85 -18.94 -19.42
CA ALA A 46 -13.12 -19.59 -19.09
C ALA A 46 -13.05 -20.23 -17.70
N LYS A 47 -12.00 -21.02 -17.42
CA LYS A 47 -11.74 -21.58 -16.08
C LYS A 47 -11.67 -20.49 -15.00
N LEU A 48 -11.08 -19.34 -15.31
CA LEU A 48 -11.00 -18.20 -14.39
C LEU A 48 -12.37 -17.61 -14.03
N LYS A 49 -13.37 -17.73 -14.90
CA LYS A 49 -14.72 -17.20 -14.66
C LYS A 49 -15.67 -18.25 -14.07
N GLU A 50 -15.57 -19.48 -14.53
CA GLU A 50 -16.50 -20.55 -14.19
C GLU A 50 -16.07 -21.31 -12.93
N GLU A 51 -14.78 -21.68 -12.85
CA GLU A 51 -14.26 -22.58 -11.83
C GLU A 51 -12.87 -22.13 -11.36
N PRO A 52 -12.80 -20.99 -10.62
CA PRO A 52 -11.51 -20.45 -10.18
C PRO A 52 -10.76 -21.40 -9.26
N GLU A 53 -11.43 -22.40 -8.66
CA GLU A 53 -10.86 -23.42 -7.77
C GLU A 53 -9.93 -24.41 -8.48
N HIS A 54 -10.15 -24.63 -9.78
CA HIS A 54 -9.47 -25.67 -10.55
C HIS A 54 -8.30 -25.13 -11.38
N ILE A 55 -7.97 -23.84 -11.23
CA ILE A 55 -6.81 -23.27 -11.90
C ILE A 55 -5.54 -23.78 -11.23
N THR A 56 -4.75 -24.52 -12.00
CA THR A 56 -3.44 -25.03 -11.60
C THR A 56 -2.31 -24.17 -12.18
N HIS A 57 -1.11 -24.29 -11.59
CA HIS A 57 0.10 -23.71 -12.19
C HIS A 57 0.38 -24.23 -13.61
N GLU A 58 -0.04 -25.45 -13.95
CA GLU A 58 0.11 -26.00 -15.31
C GLU A 58 -0.78 -25.26 -16.33
N ASP A 59 -1.99 -24.89 -15.93
CA ASP A 59 -2.87 -24.04 -16.76
C ASP A 59 -2.25 -22.66 -16.96
N ALA A 60 -1.73 -22.05 -15.91
CA ALA A 60 -1.06 -20.76 -16.00
C ALA A 60 0.18 -20.80 -16.91
N ALA A 61 1.02 -21.84 -16.77
CA ALA A 61 2.19 -22.04 -17.61
C ALA A 61 1.83 -22.26 -19.09
N ARG A 62 0.74 -23.00 -19.37
CA ARG A 62 0.22 -23.20 -20.73
C ARG A 62 -0.20 -21.88 -21.36
N VAL A 63 -1.00 -21.07 -20.66
CA VAL A 63 -1.46 -19.75 -21.14
C VAL A 63 -0.28 -18.79 -21.31
N GLN A 64 0.68 -18.77 -20.38
CA GLN A 64 1.91 -17.98 -20.49
C GLN A 64 2.75 -18.37 -21.70
N SER A 65 2.94 -19.67 -21.95
CA SER A 65 3.70 -20.17 -23.11
C SER A 65 3.00 -19.79 -24.41
N ALA A 66 1.68 -19.90 -24.44
CA ALA A 66 0.86 -19.51 -25.59
C ALA A 66 1.03 -18.01 -25.88
N GLU A 67 0.89 -17.14 -24.88
CA GLU A 67 1.04 -15.68 -25.04
C GLU A 67 2.47 -15.29 -25.42
N HIS A 68 3.47 -15.88 -24.77
CA HIS A 68 4.88 -15.62 -25.08
C HIS A 68 5.23 -16.01 -26.53
N LYS A 69 4.67 -17.10 -27.06
CA LYS A 69 4.90 -17.53 -28.45
C LYS A 69 4.32 -16.53 -29.46
N VAL A 70 3.20 -15.89 -29.14
CA VAL A 70 2.56 -14.90 -30.01
C VAL A 70 3.23 -13.53 -29.91
N LEU A 71 3.55 -13.10 -28.69
CA LEU A 71 4.15 -11.79 -28.44
C LEU A 71 5.65 -11.76 -28.76
N GLY A 72 6.36 -12.89 -28.56
CA GLY A 72 7.81 -12.98 -28.65
C GLY A 72 8.55 -12.42 -27.43
N PHE A 73 7.83 -12.05 -26.37
CA PHE A 73 8.38 -11.54 -25.12
C PHE A 73 7.51 -11.96 -23.93
N ARG A 74 7.99 -11.71 -22.70
CA ARG A 74 7.26 -12.05 -21.47
C ARG A 74 5.87 -11.39 -21.46
N PRO A 75 4.81 -12.12 -21.08
CA PRO A 75 3.47 -11.57 -20.98
C PRO A 75 3.44 -10.28 -20.12
N PRO A 76 2.79 -9.20 -20.59
CA PRO A 76 2.71 -7.96 -19.84
C PRO A 76 1.83 -8.13 -18.59
N PRO A 77 2.01 -7.29 -17.55
CA PRO A 77 1.13 -7.30 -16.39
C PRO A 77 -0.31 -7.01 -16.82
N GLY A 78 -1.26 -7.76 -16.25
CA GLY A 78 -2.68 -7.65 -16.58
C GLY A 78 -3.15 -8.47 -17.79
N SER A 79 -2.25 -9.16 -18.50
CA SER A 79 -2.63 -10.12 -19.55
C SER A 79 -3.42 -11.30 -19.00
N ALA A 80 -4.03 -12.11 -19.87
CA ALA A 80 -4.77 -13.29 -19.43
C ALA A 80 -3.84 -14.29 -18.73
N ALA A 81 -2.63 -14.48 -19.24
CA ALA A 81 -1.60 -15.28 -18.59
C ALA A 81 -1.24 -14.76 -17.17
N ALA A 82 -1.11 -13.45 -17.00
CA ALA A 82 -0.85 -12.86 -15.69
C ALA A 82 -2.03 -13.06 -14.72
N GLN A 83 -3.27 -12.97 -15.21
CA GLN A 83 -4.48 -13.21 -14.41
C GLN A 83 -4.60 -14.69 -13.98
N VAL A 84 -4.41 -15.62 -14.92
CA VAL A 84 -4.46 -17.07 -14.62
C VAL A 84 -3.36 -17.46 -13.64
N GLN A 85 -2.15 -16.92 -13.78
CA GLN A 85 -1.08 -17.13 -12.79
C GLN A 85 -1.44 -16.59 -11.41
N SER A 86 -1.93 -15.35 -11.34
CA SER A 86 -2.34 -14.77 -10.06
C SER A 86 -3.44 -15.60 -9.40
N MET A 87 -4.35 -16.18 -10.19
CA MET A 87 -5.38 -17.07 -9.69
C MET A 87 -4.81 -18.40 -9.21
N SER A 88 -3.88 -19.03 -9.95
CA SER A 88 -3.21 -20.25 -9.48
C SER A 88 -2.47 -20.03 -8.16
N ASP A 89 -1.80 -18.88 -8.02
CA ASP A 89 -1.06 -18.57 -6.80
C ASP A 89 -2.04 -18.39 -5.62
N ASN A 90 -3.22 -17.79 -5.86
CA ASN A 90 -4.25 -17.61 -4.84
C ASN A 90 -4.90 -18.94 -4.45
N THR A 91 -5.17 -19.85 -5.39
CA THR A 91 -5.75 -21.17 -5.11
C THR A 91 -4.79 -22.04 -4.31
N ASP A 92 -3.50 -22.04 -4.66
CA ASP A 92 -2.49 -22.79 -3.91
C ASP A 92 -2.29 -22.24 -2.49
N ASN A 93 -2.33 -20.92 -2.33
CA ASN A 93 -2.31 -20.30 -1.01
C ASN A 93 -3.57 -20.64 -0.20
N LEU A 94 -4.75 -20.62 -0.82
CA LEU A 94 -5.98 -21.03 -0.18
C LEU A 94 -5.87 -22.48 0.31
N ARG A 95 -5.44 -23.39 -0.55
CA ARG A 95 -5.27 -24.82 -0.24
C ARG A 95 -4.35 -25.04 0.96
N LYS A 96 -3.19 -24.38 0.98
CA LYS A 96 -2.23 -24.48 2.10
C LYS A 96 -2.84 -23.98 3.41
N VAL A 97 -3.56 -22.86 3.36
CA VAL A 97 -4.19 -22.27 4.55
C VAL A 97 -5.35 -23.12 5.04
N THR A 98 -6.16 -23.68 4.14
CA THR A 98 -7.25 -24.59 4.48
C THR A 98 -6.73 -25.90 5.03
N GLU A 99 -5.70 -26.50 4.44
CA GLU A 99 -5.10 -27.75 4.94
C GLU A 99 -4.51 -27.55 6.34
N ALA A 100 -3.84 -26.43 6.59
CA ALA A 100 -3.32 -26.09 7.91
C ALA A 100 -4.44 -25.90 8.95
N ALA A 101 -5.54 -25.24 8.56
CA ALA A 101 -6.70 -25.05 9.43
C ALA A 101 -7.47 -26.35 9.66
N GLN A 102 -7.64 -27.18 8.64
CA GLN A 102 -8.28 -28.50 8.72
C GLN A 102 -7.49 -29.42 9.64
N LYS A 103 -6.18 -29.49 9.47
CA LYS A 103 -5.32 -30.29 10.35
C LYS A 103 -5.47 -29.88 11.82
N LYS A 104 -5.47 -28.58 12.11
CA LYS A 104 -5.73 -28.07 13.47
C LYS A 104 -7.12 -28.44 13.98
N PHE A 105 -8.13 -28.39 13.11
CA PHE A 105 -9.51 -28.73 13.45
C PHE A 105 -9.70 -30.24 13.71
N GLU A 106 -8.99 -31.09 12.96
CA GLU A 106 -8.97 -32.55 13.14
C GLU A 106 -8.23 -32.95 14.42
N ASP A 107 -7.10 -32.29 14.73
CA ASP A 107 -6.33 -32.55 15.94
C ASP A 107 -7.11 -32.09 17.19
N ASP A 108 -7.60 -30.84 17.22
CA ASP A 108 -8.38 -30.28 18.32
C ASP A 108 -9.25 -29.09 17.84
N PRO A 109 -10.61 -29.20 17.87
CA PRO A 109 -11.46 -28.12 17.35
C PRO A 109 -11.34 -26.82 18.16
N ALA A 110 -10.91 -26.88 19.42
CA ALA A 110 -10.67 -25.70 20.27
C ALA A 110 -9.33 -24.99 19.98
N SER A 111 -8.41 -25.65 19.26
CA SER A 111 -7.10 -25.10 18.89
C SER A 111 -7.20 -24.11 17.71
N VAL A 112 -8.31 -24.13 16.98
CA VAL A 112 -8.54 -23.21 15.86
C VAL A 112 -8.72 -21.79 16.38
N THR A 113 -7.71 -20.96 16.11
CA THR A 113 -7.70 -19.56 16.53
C THR A 113 -8.58 -18.68 15.61
N PRO A 114 -9.13 -17.56 16.11
CA PRO A 114 -9.84 -16.61 15.25
C PRO A 114 -8.94 -16.04 14.15
N GLU A 115 -7.63 -15.98 14.36
CA GLU A 115 -6.64 -15.62 13.34
C GLU A 115 -6.61 -16.63 12.18
N ASP A 116 -6.69 -17.93 12.46
CA ASP A 116 -6.71 -18.98 11.42
C ASP A 116 -7.98 -18.86 10.57
N ILE A 117 -9.14 -18.62 11.20
CA ILE A 117 -10.42 -18.39 10.52
C ILE A 117 -10.33 -17.15 9.61
N LYS A 118 -9.76 -16.05 10.12
CA LYS A 118 -9.53 -14.82 9.33
C LYS A 118 -8.60 -15.06 8.14
N ARG A 119 -7.57 -15.88 8.31
CA ARG A 119 -6.62 -16.24 7.22
C ARG A 119 -7.32 -17.04 6.13
N VAL A 120 -8.08 -18.07 6.49
CA VAL A 120 -8.87 -18.87 5.54
C VAL A 120 -9.85 -17.95 4.80
N LEU A 121 -10.62 -17.13 5.54
CA LEU A 121 -11.59 -16.19 4.95
C LEU A 121 -10.92 -15.18 4.00
N SER A 122 -9.75 -14.67 4.35
CA SER A 122 -8.98 -13.75 3.51
C SER A 122 -8.53 -14.42 2.21
N ALA A 123 -8.03 -15.66 2.29
CA ALA A 123 -7.64 -16.44 1.12
C ALA A 123 -8.85 -16.77 0.23
N GLU A 124 -9.98 -17.19 0.82
CA GLU A 124 -11.22 -17.46 0.08
C GLU A 124 -11.72 -16.22 -0.65
N ARG A 125 -11.69 -15.04 -0.01
CA ARG A 125 -12.09 -13.78 -0.65
C ARG A 125 -11.22 -13.42 -1.86
N LYS A 126 -9.95 -13.81 -1.87
CA LYS A 126 -9.06 -13.58 -3.03
C LYS A 126 -9.41 -14.48 -4.21
N VAL A 127 -9.78 -15.74 -3.96
CA VAL A 127 -10.14 -16.70 -5.01
C VAL A 127 -11.56 -16.43 -5.53
N TYR A 128 -12.54 -16.22 -4.66
CA TYR A 128 -13.96 -16.11 -5.06
C TYR A 128 -14.48 -14.68 -5.16
N GLY A 129 -13.62 -13.66 -5.00
CA GLY A 129 -14.04 -12.25 -5.09
C GLY A 129 -15.07 -11.80 -4.04
N GLY A 130 -15.37 -12.62 -3.03
CA GLY A 130 -16.30 -12.32 -1.95
C GLY A 130 -17.57 -13.18 -1.90
N THR A 131 -17.80 -14.06 -2.88
CA THR A 131 -18.85 -15.08 -2.79
C THR A 131 -18.30 -16.32 -2.10
N LEU A 132 -18.69 -16.55 -0.84
CA LEU A 132 -18.21 -17.72 -0.10
C LEU A 132 -18.95 -18.98 -0.58
N PRO A 133 -18.25 -20.07 -0.91
CA PRO A 133 -18.88 -21.35 -1.17
C PRO A 133 -19.59 -21.83 0.11
N LYS A 134 -20.81 -22.33 -0.05
CA LYS A 134 -21.61 -22.85 1.06
C LYS A 134 -20.95 -24.12 1.60
N GLY A 135 -20.44 -24.08 2.83
CA GLY A 135 -19.78 -25.22 3.48
C GLY A 135 -18.29 -25.04 3.76
N SER A 136 -17.70 -23.87 3.49
CA SER A 136 -16.33 -23.61 3.92
C SER A 136 -16.19 -23.53 5.44
N ILE A 137 -15.00 -23.82 5.97
CA ILE A 137 -14.67 -23.77 7.40
C ILE A 137 -15.09 -22.45 8.06
N PRO A 138 -14.85 -21.26 7.47
CA PRO A 138 -15.36 -20.01 8.03
C PRO A 138 -16.89 -19.94 7.98
N ALA A 139 -17.56 -20.46 6.96
CA ALA A 139 -19.02 -20.48 6.92
C ALA A 139 -19.63 -21.36 8.04
N ALA A 140 -18.95 -22.45 8.42
CA ALA A 140 -19.38 -23.33 9.51
C ALA A 140 -19.08 -22.77 10.91
N THR A 141 -18.04 -21.95 11.04
CA THR A 141 -17.57 -21.40 12.33
C THR A 141 -18.04 -19.97 12.63
N LEU A 142 -18.55 -19.24 11.63
CA LEU A 142 -19.08 -17.88 11.81
C LEU A 142 -20.53 -17.72 12.34
N PRO A 143 -21.33 -18.73 12.76
CA PRO A 143 -22.67 -18.43 13.27
C PRO A 143 -22.71 -17.82 14.70
N THR A 144 -21.59 -17.42 15.32
CA THR A 144 -21.60 -17.01 16.75
C THR A 144 -20.68 -15.87 17.18
N VAL A 145 -19.95 -15.17 16.29
CA VAL A 145 -19.03 -14.07 16.71
C VAL A 145 -19.61 -12.66 16.49
N ASP A 146 -20.78 -12.52 15.85
CA ASP A 146 -21.40 -11.22 15.54
C ASP A 146 -22.52 -10.78 16.52
N THR A 147 -22.59 -11.32 17.74
CA THR A 147 -23.64 -10.93 18.71
C THR A 147 -23.11 -10.67 20.12
N LYS A 148 -22.25 -9.66 20.31
CA LYS A 148 -22.18 -9.03 21.63
C LYS A 148 -21.80 -7.55 21.77
N ASP A 149 -21.25 -6.87 20.76
CA ASP A 149 -20.83 -5.47 20.96
C ASP A 149 -21.43 -4.46 19.96
N GLN A 150 -22.71 -4.61 19.60
CA GLN A 150 -23.43 -3.51 18.95
C GLN A 150 -24.95 -3.53 19.25
N GLU A 151 -25.30 -3.38 20.53
CA GLU A 151 -26.59 -2.79 20.89
C GLU A 151 -26.49 -1.26 20.77
N SER A 152 -27.02 -0.70 19.67
CA SER A 152 -27.95 0.43 19.75
C SER A 152 -28.45 0.85 18.37
N SER A 153 -29.78 1.05 18.32
CA SER A 153 -30.62 1.62 17.27
C SER A 153 -31.05 0.71 16.10
N ALA A 154 -32.19 0.03 16.32
CA ALA A 154 -33.24 -0.14 15.32
C ALA A 154 -33.60 1.23 14.70
N THR A 155 -34.06 1.40 13.45
CA THR A 155 -35.07 0.66 12.69
C THR A 155 -35.06 1.25 11.27
N GLU A 156 -35.06 0.43 10.20
CA GLU A 156 -35.86 0.58 8.96
C GLU A 156 -35.26 -0.24 7.80
N LYS A 157 -36.11 -1.03 7.15
CA LYS A 157 -35.90 -1.55 5.79
C LYS A 157 -35.89 -0.34 4.83
N PRO A 158 -35.07 -0.31 3.76
CA PRO A 158 -35.51 -0.99 2.53
C PRO A 158 -34.41 -1.50 1.57
N ALA A 159 -34.89 -2.37 0.67
CA ALA A 159 -34.51 -2.50 -0.75
C ALA A 159 -33.03 -2.68 -1.15
N LEU A 160 -32.75 -3.91 -1.59
CA LEU A 160 -31.99 -4.31 -2.79
C LEU A 160 -31.37 -3.16 -3.61
N VAL A 161 -30.07 -2.91 -3.42
CA VAL A 161 -29.25 -2.10 -4.34
C VAL A 161 -28.05 -2.91 -4.80
N VAL A 162 -28.05 -3.14 -6.10
CA VAL A 162 -26.96 -3.65 -6.94
C VAL A 162 -25.68 -2.87 -6.66
N ARG A 163 -24.67 -3.49 -6.04
CA ARG A 163 -23.34 -2.89 -5.86
C ARG A 163 -22.44 -3.26 -7.04
N GLY A 164 -22.44 -2.37 -8.04
CA GLY A 164 -21.43 -2.33 -9.08
C GLY A 164 -20.04 -1.97 -8.53
N ARG A 165 -19.03 -2.49 -9.22
CA ARG A 165 -17.62 -2.05 -9.30
C ARG A 165 -17.01 -1.46 -8.03
N ARG A 166 -16.11 -2.26 -7.43
CA ARG A 166 -15.01 -1.78 -6.59
C ARG A 166 -14.20 -0.72 -7.35
N GLN A 167 -14.54 0.54 -7.16
CA GLN A 167 -13.54 1.59 -7.22
C GLN A 167 -12.72 1.45 -5.95
N SER A 168 -11.41 1.57 -6.09
CA SER A 168 -10.44 1.72 -5.01
C SER A 168 -11.04 2.54 -3.87
N ILE A 169 -10.89 2.09 -2.63
CA ILE A 169 -11.15 2.92 -1.44
C ILE A 169 -10.06 3.99 -1.42
N VAL A 170 -10.22 4.98 -2.29
CA VAL A 170 -9.50 6.25 -2.24
C VAL A 170 -9.92 6.89 -0.93
N ALA A 171 -8.99 7.55 -0.26
CA ALA A 171 -9.22 8.33 0.97
C ALA A 171 -10.39 9.36 0.89
N ALA A 172 -11.04 9.49 -0.26
CA ALA A 172 -12.24 10.27 -0.52
C ALA A 172 -13.54 9.67 0.08
N GLU A 173 -13.60 8.38 0.43
CA GLU A 173 -14.87 7.70 0.77
C GLU A 173 -15.17 7.48 2.28
N GLN A 174 -14.48 8.14 3.21
CA GLN A 174 -15.14 8.36 4.50
C GLN A 174 -16.25 9.40 4.27
N SER A 175 -17.50 8.99 4.50
CA SER A 175 -18.68 9.87 4.45
C SER A 175 -18.38 11.18 5.18
N PRO A 176 -18.82 12.35 4.69
CA PRO A 176 -18.65 13.62 5.41
C PRO A 176 -19.06 13.52 6.88
N ALA A 177 -20.15 12.80 7.17
CA ALA A 177 -20.60 12.55 8.54
C ALA A 177 -19.59 11.74 9.38
N ALA A 178 -18.91 10.75 8.79
CA ALA A 178 -17.90 9.97 9.48
C ALA A 178 -16.65 10.81 9.79
N ARG A 179 -16.26 11.72 8.89
CA ARG A 179 -15.14 12.64 9.12
C ARG A 179 -15.46 13.63 10.23
N GLU A 180 -16.67 14.14 10.22
CA GLU A 180 -17.17 15.07 11.24
C GLU A 180 -17.22 14.41 12.62
N HIS A 181 -17.70 13.16 12.72
CA HIS A 181 -17.69 12.44 14.00
C HIS A 181 -16.29 12.25 14.57
N VAL A 182 -15.30 11.94 13.72
CA VAL A 182 -13.91 11.83 14.16
C VAL A 182 -13.37 13.20 14.59
N TYR A 183 -13.71 14.27 13.88
CA TYR A 183 -13.36 15.64 14.29
C TYR A 183 -13.95 16.00 15.64
N GLN A 184 -15.24 15.77 15.85
CA GLN A 184 -15.92 16.09 17.10
C GLN A 184 -15.33 15.33 18.29
N ALA A 185 -15.07 14.03 18.15
CA ALA A 185 -14.46 13.22 19.21
C ALA A 185 -13.07 13.74 19.62
N VAL A 186 -12.21 14.05 18.64
CA VAL A 186 -10.87 14.61 18.92
C VAL A 186 -10.98 16.03 19.48
N ALA A 187 -11.92 16.83 18.97
CA ALA A 187 -12.14 18.20 19.43
C ALA A 187 -12.59 18.26 20.90
N GLU A 188 -13.43 17.33 21.34
CA GLU A 188 -13.86 17.21 22.74
C GLU A 188 -12.69 16.86 23.66
N GLU A 189 -11.85 15.90 23.27
CA GLU A 189 -10.64 15.55 24.04
C GLU A 189 -9.69 16.76 24.16
N MET A 190 -9.49 17.50 23.06
CA MET A 190 -8.60 18.66 23.05
C MET A 190 -9.17 19.87 23.80
N LYS A 191 -10.49 20.06 23.80
CA LYS A 191 -11.16 21.06 24.65
C LYS A 191 -10.94 20.76 26.11
N ASP A 192 -11.13 19.51 26.51
CA ASP A 192 -10.91 19.07 27.88
C ASP A 192 -9.46 19.30 28.33
N LYS A 193 -8.49 19.01 27.46
CA LYS A 193 -7.06 19.31 27.70
C LYS A 193 -6.81 20.81 27.81
N LEU A 194 -7.36 21.63 26.91
CA LEU A 194 -7.21 23.10 26.95
C LEU A 194 -7.76 23.71 28.24
N GLU A 195 -8.89 23.22 28.74
CA GLU A 195 -9.53 23.75 29.95
C GLU A 195 -8.84 23.29 31.24
N LYS A 196 -8.38 22.03 31.30
CA LYS A 196 -7.85 21.43 32.53
C LYS A 196 -6.32 21.55 32.63
N HIS A 197 -5.62 21.27 31.53
CA HIS A 197 -4.16 21.12 31.48
C HIS A 197 -3.61 21.59 30.13
N PRO A 198 -3.61 22.90 29.84
CA PRO A 198 -3.11 23.42 28.56
C PRO A 198 -1.64 23.05 28.34
N GLU A 199 -0.88 22.86 29.42
CA GLU A 199 0.54 22.47 29.42
C GLU A 199 0.86 21.04 28.98
N ASP A 200 -0.14 20.16 28.94
CA ASP A 200 0.01 18.81 28.39
C ASP A 200 -0.17 18.76 26.86
N ILE A 201 -0.52 19.89 26.22
CA ILE A 201 -0.76 19.93 24.78
C ILE A 201 0.57 19.85 24.04
N THR A 202 0.74 18.74 23.33
CA THR A 202 1.95 18.45 22.56
C THR A 202 1.82 18.86 21.09
N LYS A 203 2.96 18.86 20.38
CA LYS A 203 3.02 19.11 18.94
C LYS A 203 2.33 18.01 18.13
N GLU A 204 2.36 16.78 18.64
CA GLU A 204 1.66 15.64 18.08
C GLU A 204 0.15 15.86 18.12
N ASP A 205 -0.37 16.34 19.26
CA ASP A 205 -1.79 16.66 19.44
C ASP A 205 -2.23 17.76 18.46
N ALA A 206 -1.44 18.83 18.32
CA ALA A 206 -1.69 19.89 17.34
C ALA A 206 -1.66 19.38 15.88
N SER A 207 -0.76 18.46 15.57
CA SER A 207 -0.63 17.85 14.24
C SER A 207 -1.78 16.90 13.92
N LEU A 208 -2.21 16.12 14.91
CA LEU A 208 -3.38 15.24 14.82
C LEU A 208 -4.62 16.07 14.56
N MET A 209 -4.88 17.09 15.39
CA MET A 209 -6.06 17.95 15.27
C MET A 209 -6.10 18.63 13.90
N ARG A 210 -4.97 19.16 13.41
CA ARG A 210 -4.87 19.77 12.07
C ARG A 210 -5.22 18.79 10.95
N ARG A 211 -4.78 17.54 11.04
CA ARG A 211 -5.05 16.52 10.03
C ARG A 211 -6.54 16.17 10.00
N VAL A 212 -7.17 16.03 11.16
CA VAL A 212 -8.59 15.71 11.26
C VAL A 212 -9.45 16.87 10.77
N ASP A 213 -9.13 18.10 11.19
CA ASP A 213 -9.79 19.33 10.76
C ASP A 213 -9.70 19.52 9.23
N THR A 214 -8.49 19.41 8.66
CA THR A 214 -8.30 19.52 7.20
C THR A 214 -9.08 18.44 6.43
N ARG A 215 -9.26 17.26 7.00
CA ARG A 215 -10.05 16.19 6.37
C ARG A 215 -11.56 16.48 6.42
N ALA A 216 -12.06 17.06 7.52
CA ALA A 216 -13.47 17.37 7.75
C ALA A 216 -13.90 18.67 7.06
N HIS A 217 -13.15 19.75 7.26
CA HIS A 217 -13.50 21.12 6.85
C HIS A 217 -12.63 21.68 5.72
N GLY A 218 -11.53 21.00 5.36
CA GLY A 218 -10.65 21.40 4.25
C GLY A 218 -9.62 22.48 4.61
N ALA A 219 -9.93 23.38 5.54
CA ALA A 219 -9.03 24.42 6.02
C ALA A 219 -9.25 24.69 7.52
N THR A 220 -8.19 25.13 8.19
CA THR A 220 -8.26 25.53 9.60
C THR A 220 -8.76 26.96 9.72
N GLU A 221 -9.94 27.16 10.32
CA GLU A 221 -10.50 28.50 10.56
C GLU A 221 -9.75 29.23 11.67
N LYS A 222 -9.65 30.57 11.56
CA LYS A 222 -9.02 31.39 12.60
C LYS A 222 -9.89 31.38 13.86
N GLY A 223 -9.30 31.01 15.00
CA GLY A 223 -10.01 30.92 16.27
C GLY A 223 -10.70 29.58 16.53
N SER A 224 -10.62 28.63 15.59
CA SER A 224 -11.08 27.25 15.81
C SER A 224 -10.29 26.58 16.93
N ILE A 225 -10.84 25.49 17.48
CA ILE A 225 -10.17 24.68 18.52
C ILE A 225 -8.80 24.23 18.01
N THR A 226 -8.69 23.81 16.74
CA THR A 226 -7.42 23.47 16.09
C THR A 226 -6.40 24.59 16.17
N ALA A 227 -6.81 25.83 15.90
CA ALA A 227 -5.93 26.99 15.99
C ALA A 227 -5.49 27.28 17.44
N GLN A 228 -6.37 27.05 18.42
CA GLN A 228 -6.05 27.19 19.84
C GLN A 228 -5.05 26.11 20.30
N VAL A 229 -5.29 24.84 19.95
CA VAL A 229 -4.38 23.73 20.25
C VAL A 229 -3.00 23.97 19.64
N GLN A 230 -2.94 24.43 18.39
CA GLN A 230 -1.66 24.79 17.74
C GLN A 230 -0.93 25.92 18.48
N ARG A 231 -1.67 26.92 18.95
CA ARG A 231 -1.11 28.07 19.66
C ARG A 231 -0.54 27.64 21.02
N GLU A 232 -1.28 26.86 21.79
CA GLU A 232 -0.78 26.36 23.07
C GLU A 232 0.43 25.43 22.86
N ALA A 233 0.36 24.48 21.93
CA ALA A 233 1.50 23.61 21.59
C ALA A 233 2.76 24.42 21.24
N ALA A 234 2.63 25.50 20.45
CA ALA A 234 3.76 26.35 20.09
C ALA A 234 4.37 27.06 21.32
N LYS A 235 3.53 27.61 22.22
CA LYS A 235 4.02 28.24 23.46
C LYS A 235 4.81 27.27 24.33
N HIS A 236 4.42 26.01 24.40
CA HIS A 236 5.11 25.01 25.21
C HIS A 236 6.45 24.58 24.60
N GLU A 237 6.59 24.60 23.28
CA GLU A 237 7.88 24.38 22.61
C GLU A 237 8.85 25.54 22.90
N ASP A 238 8.37 26.79 22.86
CA ASP A 238 9.17 27.97 23.16
C ASP A 238 9.60 27.98 24.64
N ALA A 239 8.69 27.65 25.56
CA ALA A 239 8.99 27.57 27.00
C ALA A 239 10.02 26.48 27.33
N LYS A 240 10.00 25.33 26.64
CA LYS A 240 11.01 24.27 26.81
C LYS A 240 12.39 24.68 26.29
N HIS A 241 12.46 25.66 25.39
CA HIS A 241 13.72 26.15 24.83
C HIS A 241 14.34 27.30 25.64
N GLU A 242 13.54 28.02 26.46
CA GLU A 242 14.04 29.10 27.31
C GLU A 242 14.73 28.64 28.60
N ASP A 243 14.45 27.43 29.12
CA ASP A 243 15.15 26.90 30.30
C ASP A 243 16.63 26.52 30.06
N VAL A 244 17.09 26.52 28.80
CA VAL A 244 18.49 26.33 28.42
C VAL A 244 19.22 27.68 28.21
N ALA A 245 18.49 28.78 28.11
CA ALA A 245 19.05 30.12 27.97
C ALA A 245 18.89 30.92 29.28
N LYS A 246 19.56 30.49 30.35
CA LYS A 246 19.81 31.40 31.48
C LYS A 246 20.53 32.65 30.94
N PRO A 247 19.97 33.85 31.12
CA PRO A 247 20.66 35.08 30.75
C PRO A 247 21.83 35.26 31.73
N VAL A 248 23.03 35.40 31.19
CA VAL A 248 24.13 36.04 31.91
C VAL A 248 23.66 37.47 32.18
N GLU A 249 23.41 37.78 33.44
CA GLU A 249 23.11 39.12 33.93
C GLU A 249 24.16 40.12 33.41
N ILE A 250 23.79 40.92 32.42
CA ILE A 250 24.49 42.16 32.12
C ILE A 250 23.60 43.26 32.67
N LYS A 251 24.13 43.90 33.71
CA LYS A 251 23.51 44.97 34.47
C LYS A 251 23.09 46.12 33.54
N GLU A 252 21.89 46.60 33.83
CA GLU A 252 21.30 47.80 33.28
C GLU A 252 22.18 49.03 33.56
N ASP A 253 22.52 49.75 32.50
CA ASP A 253 22.75 51.20 32.55
C ASP A 253 21.87 51.85 31.48
N LYS A 254 20.65 52.17 31.91
CA LYS A 254 19.91 53.43 31.72
C LYS A 254 20.42 54.39 30.64
N VAL A 255 19.52 54.80 29.74
CA VAL A 255 19.15 56.20 29.36
C VAL A 255 18.59 56.24 27.93
N CYS A 256 17.35 56.76 27.82
CA CYS A 256 16.72 57.61 26.78
C CYS A 256 16.99 57.31 25.29
N GLU A 257 16.11 57.55 24.31
CA GLU A 257 15.05 58.53 24.19
C GLU A 257 14.24 58.15 22.93
N GLU A 258 12.97 58.50 22.97
CA GLU A 258 12.08 58.80 21.86
C GLU A 258 12.78 59.32 20.58
N THR A 259 12.48 58.74 19.42
CA THR A 259 12.22 59.51 18.18
C THR A 259 11.58 58.62 17.12
N ALA A 260 10.42 59.09 16.64
CA ALA A 260 9.80 58.65 15.42
C ALA A 260 10.60 59.13 14.20
N VAL A 261 10.87 58.25 13.23
CA VAL A 261 11.19 58.66 11.86
C VAL A 261 10.57 57.65 10.89
N ALA A 262 9.62 58.16 10.10
CA ALA A 262 9.10 57.53 8.91
C ALA A 262 10.20 57.41 7.84
N GLY A 263 10.24 56.29 7.11
CA GLY A 263 11.17 56.11 6.02
C GLY A 263 10.85 54.90 5.16
N ASP A 264 10.11 55.16 4.08
CA ASP A 264 10.08 54.41 2.83
C ASP A 264 11.40 53.69 2.49
N ALA A 265 11.31 52.38 2.26
CA ALA A 265 12.20 51.65 1.36
C ALA A 265 11.59 50.27 0.99
N GLU A 266 11.03 50.17 -0.21
CA GLU A 266 10.91 48.89 -0.94
C GLU A 266 12.31 48.34 -1.34
N PRO A 267 12.43 47.24 -2.10
CA PRO A 267 12.49 45.86 -1.60
C PRO A 267 13.85 45.22 -1.93
N CYS A 268 14.35 44.34 -1.06
CA CYS A 268 15.59 43.59 -1.33
C CYS A 268 15.33 42.07 -1.21
N ALA A 269 14.90 41.47 -2.33
CA ALA A 269 15.35 40.13 -2.72
C ALA A 269 16.74 40.29 -3.41
N PRO A 270 17.57 39.25 -3.62
CA PRO A 270 17.32 37.80 -3.50
C PRO A 270 18.41 37.02 -2.74
N ALA A 271 18.11 35.80 -2.32
CA ALA A 271 19.15 34.80 -2.08
C ALA A 271 18.67 33.43 -2.55
N GLU A 272 19.10 33.08 -3.76
CA GLU A 272 19.18 31.71 -4.25
C GLU A 272 20.09 30.91 -3.33
N THR A 273 19.59 29.82 -2.75
CA THR A 273 20.44 28.74 -2.25
C THR A 273 20.14 27.48 -3.02
N ALA A 274 21.01 27.23 -4.00
CA ALA A 274 21.19 25.94 -4.64
C ALA A 274 21.58 24.88 -3.60
N VAL A 275 20.80 23.81 -3.50
CA VAL A 275 21.23 22.57 -2.83
C VAL A 275 21.19 21.43 -3.85
N LYS A 276 22.34 21.31 -4.50
CA LYS A 276 23.13 20.08 -4.71
C LYS A 276 22.35 18.76 -4.77
N ALA A 277 22.27 18.24 -5.99
CA ALA A 277 22.09 16.83 -6.26
C ALA A 277 23.22 16.02 -5.62
N GLU A 278 22.87 15.03 -4.80
CA GLU A 278 23.78 13.96 -4.40
C GLU A 278 23.28 12.63 -4.97
N LYS A 279 24.18 12.05 -5.77
CA LYS A 279 24.08 10.84 -6.55
C LYS A 279 24.86 9.78 -5.78
N ALA A 280 24.19 8.71 -5.39
CA ALA A 280 24.79 7.43 -5.01
C ALA A 280 23.87 6.36 -5.65
N ALA A 281 24.28 5.57 -6.65
CA ALA A 281 25.30 4.52 -6.59
C ALA A 281 25.12 3.72 -5.29
N GLU A 282 24.78 2.44 -5.23
CA GLU A 282 25.15 1.28 -6.01
C GLU A 282 24.94 0.15 -5.00
N THR A 283 24.24 -0.93 -5.36
CA THR A 283 24.56 -2.26 -4.84
C THR A 283 23.75 -3.27 -5.64
N ASP A 284 24.40 -3.68 -6.72
CA ASP A 284 24.28 -4.99 -7.33
C ASP A 284 24.41 -6.08 -6.25
N ARG A 285 23.43 -6.98 -6.16
CA ARG A 285 23.59 -8.28 -5.49
C ARG A 285 22.98 -9.36 -6.39
N SER A 286 23.81 -9.75 -7.35
CA SER A 286 23.76 -11.04 -8.01
C SER A 286 24.15 -12.18 -7.04
N ALA A 287 23.40 -13.28 -7.14
CA ALA A 287 23.78 -14.68 -6.97
C ALA A 287 24.64 -15.12 -5.78
N ASP A 288 24.12 -16.04 -4.97
CA ASP A 288 24.59 -17.44 -4.95
C ASP A 288 23.79 -18.24 -3.91
N GLY A 289 23.32 -19.42 -4.27
CA GLY A 289 22.51 -20.27 -3.41
C GLY A 289 22.19 -21.58 -4.10
N ALA A 290 23.18 -22.48 -4.01
CA ALA A 290 23.16 -23.88 -4.46
C ALA A 290 21.99 -24.71 -3.92
#